data_AF-A0A535EHV6-F1
#
_entry.id   AF-A0A535EHV6-F1
#
_cell.length_a   1.000
_cell.length_b   1.000
_cell.length_c   1.000
_cell.angle_alpha   90.00
_cell.angle_beta   90.00
_cell.angle_gamma   90.00
#
_symmetry.space_group_name_H-M   'P 1'
#
loop_
_entity.id
_entity.type
_entity.pdbx_description
1 polymer ?
#
loop_
_entity_poly.entity_id
_entity_poly.type
_entity_poly.pdbx_seq_one_letter_code
_entity_poly.pdbx_strand_id
1 'polypeptide(L)'
;MKKISKAGGEAKSELQRNVDWMFPLTVEWFGLPDNLKMHSTQLEYRLKGKTNDELRQWWLSVVVPFCESIGVKVPAHREGDAYVLDFPFPSTFDAENKHWDFNDPCSWDDVLERWRARGPRNAEMVAETGSLEERCWAALAEVQDPEMPISLVDLGLIYKLEVEEGLVKVELTFTAMGCPAYEMILEDVRARLLAEPGIEHVLVKVVWDPPWSSERLTPEGREALEMWGLAV
;
A
#
# COMPACT_ATOMS: atom_id res chain seq x y z
N MET A 1 16.51 14.50 -14.72
CA MET A 1 16.62 14.11 -16.14
C MET A 1 17.15 15.22 -17.05
N LYS A 2 16.44 16.34 -17.29
CA LYS A 2 16.91 17.43 -18.20
C LYS A 2 18.34 17.93 -17.92
N LYS A 3 18.67 18.19 -16.66
CA LYS A 3 20.02 18.63 -16.24
C LYS A 3 21.09 17.56 -16.50
N ILE A 4 20.77 16.30 -16.16
CA ILE A 4 21.67 15.14 -16.33
C ILE A 4 21.93 14.88 -17.81
N SER A 5 20.89 14.89 -18.65
CA SER A 5 21.07 14.70 -20.10
C SER A 5 21.92 15.81 -20.73
N LYS A 6 21.75 17.07 -20.30
CA LYS A 6 22.59 18.19 -20.74
C LYS A 6 24.05 18.07 -20.30
N ALA A 7 24.32 17.46 -19.14
CA ALA A 7 25.68 17.26 -18.66
C ALA A 7 26.48 16.27 -19.52
N GLY A 8 25.80 15.35 -20.23
CA GLY A 8 26.43 14.40 -21.13
C GLY A 8 27.29 13.35 -20.41
N GLY A 9 28.14 12.66 -21.17
CA GLY A 9 29.09 11.68 -20.64
C GLY A 9 28.44 10.53 -19.86
N GLU A 10 29.11 10.08 -18.81
CA GLU A 10 28.68 8.92 -18.02
C GLU A 10 27.31 9.13 -17.36
N ALA A 11 27.01 10.35 -16.89
CA ALA A 11 25.72 10.63 -16.26
C ALA A 11 24.55 10.48 -17.24
N LYS A 12 24.75 10.78 -18.53
CA LYS A 12 23.75 10.54 -19.56
C LYS A 12 23.61 9.04 -19.88
N SER A 13 24.71 8.30 -19.91
CA SER A 13 24.71 6.84 -20.09
C SER A 13 23.98 6.15 -18.94
N GLU A 14 24.22 6.58 -17.70
CA GLU A 14 23.53 6.07 -16.52
C GLU A 14 22.03 6.39 -16.54
N LEU A 15 21.66 7.59 -16.97
CA LEU A 15 20.25 7.94 -17.18
C LEU A 15 19.61 6.99 -18.22
N GLN A 16 20.29 6.70 -19.34
CA GLN A 16 19.78 5.78 -20.35
C GLN A 16 19.56 4.38 -19.76
N ARG A 17 20.55 3.81 -19.06
CA ARG A 17 20.43 2.49 -18.41
C ARG A 17 19.25 2.40 -17.44
N ASN A 18 19.03 3.46 -16.66
CA ASN A 18 17.88 3.52 -15.75
C ASN A 18 16.55 3.56 -16.51
N VAL A 19 16.47 4.25 -17.64
CA VAL A 19 15.26 4.26 -18.48
C VAL A 19 15.04 2.91 -19.16
N ASP A 20 16.09 2.27 -19.68
CA ASP A 20 16.01 0.95 -20.32
C ASP A 20 15.47 -0.10 -19.34
N TRP A 21 15.86 -0.01 -18.07
CA TRP A 21 15.33 -0.86 -17.00
C TRP A 21 13.89 -0.48 -16.59
N MET A 22 13.62 0.80 -16.32
CA MET A 22 12.37 1.22 -15.70
C MET A 22 11.19 1.35 -16.67
N PHE A 23 11.45 1.58 -17.96
CA PHE A 23 10.39 1.84 -18.94
C PHE A 23 9.47 0.62 -19.11
N PRO A 24 9.96 -0.60 -19.45
CA PRO A 24 9.08 -1.76 -19.59
C PRO A 24 8.37 -2.13 -18.27
N LEU A 25 9.07 -2.01 -17.14
CA LEU A 25 8.49 -2.24 -15.81
C LEU A 25 7.29 -1.30 -15.54
N THR A 26 7.40 -0.03 -15.91
CA THR A 26 6.33 0.95 -15.73
C THR A 26 5.14 0.66 -16.66
N VAL A 27 5.40 0.17 -17.88
CA VAL A 27 4.36 -0.23 -18.82
C VAL A 27 3.55 -1.41 -18.26
N GLU A 28 4.20 -2.35 -17.59
CA GLU A 28 3.52 -3.48 -16.92
C GLU A 28 2.71 -3.05 -15.69
N TRP A 29 3.09 -1.99 -14.97
CA TRP A 29 2.35 -1.51 -13.79
C TRP A 29 0.90 -1.08 -14.06
N PHE A 30 0.58 -0.75 -15.31
CA PHE A 30 -0.82 -0.54 -15.72
C PHE A 30 -1.66 -1.83 -15.68
N GLY A 31 -1.01 -2.99 -15.59
CA GLY A 31 -1.58 -4.32 -15.47
C GLY A 31 -1.86 -4.97 -16.81
N LEU A 32 -2.59 -6.09 -16.73
CA LEU A 32 -3.02 -6.91 -17.87
C LEU A 32 -3.64 -6.05 -19.00
N PRO A 33 -3.36 -6.40 -20.28
CA PRO A 33 -4.11 -5.92 -21.43
C PRO A 33 -5.60 -6.12 -21.25
N ASP A 34 -6.40 -5.20 -21.78
CA ASP A 34 -7.85 -5.22 -21.54
C ASP A 34 -8.53 -6.48 -22.12
N ASN A 35 -7.95 -7.09 -23.16
CA ASN A 35 -8.44 -8.35 -23.75
C ASN A 35 -8.22 -9.60 -22.89
N LEU A 36 -7.34 -9.54 -21.89
CA LEU A 36 -7.05 -10.65 -20.97
C LEU A 36 -7.75 -10.49 -19.60
N LYS A 37 -8.46 -9.38 -19.38
CA LYS A 37 -9.15 -9.11 -18.12
C LYS A 37 -10.48 -9.87 -18.02
N MET A 38 -10.62 -10.70 -17.00
CA MET A 38 -11.88 -11.44 -16.74
C MET A 38 -12.96 -10.62 -16.01
N HIS A 39 -12.59 -9.54 -15.31
CA HIS A 39 -13.53 -8.71 -14.55
C HIS A 39 -13.31 -7.20 -14.82
N SER A 40 -14.23 -6.60 -15.59
CA SER A 40 -14.29 -5.15 -15.89
C SER A 40 -15.14 -4.35 -14.91
N THR A 41 -15.65 -4.98 -13.85
CA THR A 41 -16.65 -4.43 -12.92
C THR A 41 -16.23 -3.10 -12.29
N GLN A 42 -14.93 -2.84 -12.16
CA GLN A 42 -14.39 -1.56 -11.68
C GLN A 42 -14.73 -0.36 -12.59
N LEU A 43 -14.87 -0.58 -13.90
CA LEU A 43 -15.32 0.44 -14.86
C LEU A 43 -16.84 0.64 -14.76
N GLU A 44 -17.58 -0.46 -14.59
CA GLU A 44 -19.05 -0.46 -14.47
C GLU A 44 -19.52 0.28 -13.21
N TYR A 45 -18.83 0.08 -12.09
CA TYR A 45 -19.05 0.83 -10.84
C TYR A 45 -18.38 2.21 -10.81
N ARG A 46 -17.76 2.67 -11.92
CA ARG A 46 -17.02 3.94 -12.03
C ARG A 46 -15.90 4.15 -11.00
N LEU A 47 -15.38 3.06 -10.42
CA LEU A 47 -14.21 3.11 -9.53
C LEU A 47 -12.92 3.44 -10.32
N LYS A 48 -12.91 3.15 -11.62
CA LYS A 48 -11.82 3.51 -12.54
C LYS A 48 -12.39 4.27 -13.74
N GLY A 49 -11.78 5.41 -14.07
CA GLY A 49 -12.25 6.29 -15.16
C GLY A 49 -11.69 5.98 -16.56
N LYS A 50 -10.68 5.09 -16.65
CA LYS A 50 -10.02 4.65 -17.89
C LYS A 50 -9.63 3.18 -17.81
N THR A 51 -9.59 2.50 -18.94
CA THR A 51 -9.11 1.11 -19.03
C THR A 51 -7.59 1.02 -18.80
N ASN A 52 -7.04 -0.19 -18.70
CA ASN A 52 -5.59 -0.33 -18.54
C ASN A 52 -4.85 0.14 -19.79
N ASP A 53 -5.37 -0.20 -20.97
CA ASP A 53 -4.73 0.16 -22.24
C ASP A 53 -4.86 1.66 -22.52
N GLU A 54 -5.98 2.30 -22.15
CA GLU A 54 -6.14 3.75 -22.24
C GLU A 54 -5.16 4.49 -21.32
N LEU A 55 -4.95 4.02 -20.10
CA LEU A 55 -3.97 4.62 -19.18
C LEU A 55 -2.55 4.45 -19.71
N ARG A 56 -2.24 3.29 -20.28
CA ARG A 56 -0.93 3.02 -20.90
C ARG A 56 -0.69 3.94 -22.09
N GLN A 57 -1.67 4.08 -22.99
CA GLN A 57 -1.58 5.00 -24.14
C GLN A 57 -1.41 6.45 -23.70
N TRP A 58 -2.18 6.89 -22.70
CA TRP A 58 -2.04 8.22 -22.13
C TRP A 58 -0.61 8.44 -21.57
N TRP A 59 -0.10 7.50 -20.80
CA TRP A 59 1.25 7.59 -20.24
C TRP A 59 2.33 7.62 -21.33
N LEU A 60 2.25 6.76 -22.35
CA LEU A 60 3.16 6.76 -23.50
C LEU A 60 3.14 8.10 -24.24
N SER A 61 1.96 8.72 -24.42
CA SER A 61 1.81 10.01 -25.07
C SER A 61 2.51 11.17 -24.34
N VAL A 62 2.74 11.02 -23.03
CA VAL A 62 3.48 12.01 -22.22
C VAL A 62 4.97 11.67 -22.17
N VAL A 63 5.30 10.40 -21.95
CA VAL A 63 6.68 9.97 -21.66
C VAL A 63 7.54 9.88 -22.91
N VAL A 64 7.03 9.32 -24.01
CA VAL A 64 7.83 9.13 -25.23
C VAL A 64 8.32 10.47 -25.78
N PRO A 65 7.47 11.49 -26.02
CA PRO A 65 7.94 12.79 -26.50
C PRO A 65 8.88 13.50 -25.52
N PHE A 66 8.66 13.31 -24.21
CA PHE A 66 9.52 13.88 -23.19
C PHE A 66 10.94 13.29 -23.26
N CYS A 67 11.07 11.96 -23.30
CA CYS A 67 12.37 11.27 -23.41
C CYS A 67 13.10 11.65 -24.69
N GLU A 68 12.40 11.67 -25.83
CA GLU A 68 12.94 12.13 -27.11
C GLU A 68 13.46 13.57 -27.04
N SER A 69 12.70 14.48 -26.41
CA SER A 69 13.10 15.90 -26.25
C SER A 69 14.40 16.09 -25.48
N ILE A 70 14.77 15.12 -24.65
CA ILE A 70 16.02 15.13 -23.88
C ILE A 70 17.05 14.14 -24.45
N GLY A 71 16.82 13.56 -25.63
CA GLY A 71 17.73 12.63 -26.30
C GLY A 71 18.00 11.36 -25.49
N VAL A 72 16.99 10.86 -24.78
CA VAL A 72 16.95 9.56 -24.12
C VAL A 72 16.06 8.65 -24.94
N LYS A 73 16.55 7.45 -25.27
CA LYS A 73 15.80 6.47 -26.05
C LYS A 73 14.83 5.72 -25.16
N VAL A 74 13.68 5.36 -25.72
CA VAL A 74 12.68 4.48 -25.11
C VAL A 74 12.27 3.44 -26.15
N PRO A 75 11.95 2.19 -25.74
CA PRO A 75 11.54 1.13 -26.65
C PRO A 75 10.04 1.25 -27.01
N ALA A 76 9.66 2.42 -27.53
CA ALA A 76 8.32 2.69 -28.05
C ALA A 76 8.38 3.85 -29.06
N HIS A 77 7.50 3.80 -30.05
CA HIS A 77 7.36 4.85 -31.06
C HIS A 77 5.90 5.20 -31.30
N ARG A 78 5.66 6.34 -31.95
CA ARG A 78 4.33 6.76 -32.37
C ARG A 78 4.01 6.19 -33.75
N GLU A 79 2.88 5.50 -33.87
CA GLU A 79 2.32 5.04 -35.14
C GLU A 79 0.89 5.61 -35.30
N GLY A 80 0.72 6.57 -36.20
CA GLY A 80 -0.54 7.31 -36.36
C GLY A 80 -0.91 8.09 -35.09
N ASP A 81 -2.05 7.75 -34.49
CA ASP A 81 -2.57 8.36 -33.27
C ASP A 81 -2.28 7.53 -32.00
N ALA A 82 -1.56 6.42 -32.12
CA ALA A 82 -1.22 5.53 -31.03
C ALA A 82 0.30 5.42 -30.81
N TYR A 83 0.68 4.91 -29.65
CA TYR A 83 2.06 4.51 -29.35
C TYR A 83 2.18 2.99 -29.31
N VAL A 84 3.21 2.47 -29.98
CA VAL A 84 3.50 1.05 -30.11
C VAL A 84 4.81 0.75 -29.40
N LEU A 85 4.84 -0.37 -28.67
CA LEU A 85 6.04 -0.85 -27.99
C LEU A 85 6.94 -1.57 -28.99
N ASP A 86 8.24 -1.36 -28.89
CA ASP A 86 9.25 -1.97 -29.78
C ASP A 86 9.68 -3.37 -29.32
N PHE A 87 8.95 -3.97 -28.39
CA PHE A 87 9.26 -5.25 -27.75
C PHE A 87 7.96 -6.04 -27.49
N PRO A 88 8.04 -7.38 -27.39
CA PRO A 88 6.91 -8.19 -26.97
C PRO A 88 6.40 -7.77 -25.59
N PHE A 89 5.08 -7.69 -25.44
CA PHE A 89 4.48 -7.31 -24.16
C PHE A 89 3.61 -8.45 -23.60
N PRO A 90 4.05 -9.15 -22.54
CA PRO A 90 5.26 -8.91 -21.74
C PRO A 90 6.53 -9.58 -22.31
N SER A 91 7.69 -9.14 -21.80
CA SER A 91 9.03 -9.64 -22.15
C SER A 91 9.74 -10.21 -20.93
N THR A 92 10.66 -11.16 -21.15
CA THR A 92 11.48 -11.73 -20.08
C THR A 92 12.39 -10.67 -19.45
N PHE A 93 12.54 -10.73 -18.12
CA PHE A 93 13.37 -9.82 -17.34
C PHE A 93 14.36 -10.59 -16.46
N ASP A 94 15.63 -10.31 -16.65
CA ASP A 94 16.71 -10.72 -15.77
C ASP A 94 16.84 -9.73 -14.61
N ALA A 95 16.37 -10.14 -13.43
CA ALA A 95 16.40 -9.32 -12.23
C ALA A 95 17.80 -9.14 -11.63
N GLU A 96 18.72 -10.09 -11.85
CA GLU A 96 20.09 -10.02 -11.35
C GLU A 96 20.87 -8.92 -12.09
N ASN A 97 20.72 -8.89 -13.41
CA ASN A 97 21.40 -7.91 -14.27
C ASN A 97 20.57 -6.66 -14.58
N LYS A 98 19.32 -6.59 -14.09
CA LYS A 98 18.34 -5.52 -14.37
C LYS A 98 18.18 -5.28 -15.88
N HIS A 99 18.07 -6.36 -16.63
CA HIS A 99 18.05 -6.34 -18.08
C HIS A 99 16.79 -6.98 -18.63
N TRP A 100 16.21 -6.37 -19.67
CA TRP A 100 15.07 -6.90 -20.40
C TRP A 100 15.55 -7.58 -21.67
N ASP A 101 15.08 -8.80 -21.92
CA ASP A 101 15.26 -9.44 -23.23
C ASP A 101 14.06 -9.11 -24.12
N PHE A 102 14.26 -8.15 -25.02
CA PHE A 102 13.22 -7.73 -25.97
C PHE A 102 13.02 -8.70 -27.14
N ASN A 103 13.77 -9.81 -27.22
CA ASN A 103 13.54 -10.86 -28.21
C ASN A 103 12.85 -12.09 -27.62
N ASP A 104 12.73 -12.15 -26.29
CA ASP A 104 12.14 -13.28 -25.57
C ASP A 104 10.80 -12.87 -24.91
N PRO A 105 9.65 -13.23 -25.52
CA PRO A 105 8.34 -12.99 -24.92
C PRO A 105 8.10 -13.94 -23.74
N CYS A 106 7.42 -13.45 -22.69
CA CYS A 106 6.96 -14.28 -21.58
C CYS A 106 5.44 -14.24 -21.42
N SER A 107 4.90 -15.02 -20.51
CA SER A 107 3.47 -15.00 -20.18
C SER A 107 3.15 -14.01 -19.05
N TRP A 108 1.88 -13.64 -18.92
CA TRP A 108 1.43 -12.86 -17.77
C TRP A 108 1.50 -13.63 -16.45
N ASP A 109 1.47 -14.96 -16.49
CA ASP A 109 1.68 -15.76 -15.29
C ASP A 109 3.11 -15.61 -14.77
N ASP A 110 4.10 -15.58 -15.66
CA ASP A 110 5.51 -15.31 -15.32
C ASP A 110 5.68 -13.90 -14.72
N VAL A 111 5.00 -12.90 -15.29
CA VAL A 111 4.99 -11.53 -14.76
C VAL A 111 4.42 -11.49 -13.34
N LEU A 112 3.29 -12.17 -13.11
CA LEU A 112 2.63 -12.23 -11.80
C LEU A 112 3.48 -12.99 -10.78
N GLU A 113 4.15 -14.07 -11.18
CA GLU A 113 5.09 -14.81 -10.34
C GLU A 113 6.24 -13.89 -9.90
N ARG A 114 6.87 -13.18 -10.83
CA ARG A 114 7.92 -12.20 -10.53
C ARG A 114 7.44 -11.10 -9.57
N TRP A 115 6.23 -10.58 -9.78
CA TRP A 115 5.66 -9.56 -8.88
C TRP A 115 5.42 -10.11 -7.47
N ARG A 116 4.95 -11.36 -7.35
CA ARG A 116 4.75 -12.04 -6.05
C ARG A 116 6.06 -12.36 -5.35
N ALA A 117 7.15 -12.60 -6.08
CA ALA A 117 8.48 -12.84 -5.50
C ALA A 117 9.03 -11.60 -4.78
N ARG A 118 8.54 -10.40 -5.12
CA ARG A 118 8.92 -9.09 -4.55
C ARG A 118 10.39 -8.72 -4.79
N GLY A 119 10.68 -7.42 -4.72
CA GLY A 119 12.04 -6.91 -4.85
C GLY A 119 12.85 -6.99 -3.54
N PRO A 120 14.19 -6.90 -3.59
CA PRO A 120 15.05 -6.99 -2.40
C PRO A 120 14.75 -5.91 -1.36
N ARG A 121 14.35 -4.71 -1.81
CA ARG A 121 13.96 -3.60 -0.93
C ARG A 121 12.65 -3.84 -0.18
N ASN A 122 11.83 -4.82 -0.60
CA ASN A 122 10.58 -5.12 0.09
C ASN A 122 10.84 -5.57 1.54
N ALA A 123 11.86 -6.40 1.77
CA ALA A 123 12.17 -6.89 3.12
C ALA A 123 12.58 -5.74 4.05
N GLU A 124 13.41 -4.82 3.55
CA GLU A 124 13.83 -3.61 4.27
C GLU A 124 12.63 -2.69 4.56
N MET A 125 11.79 -2.39 3.56
CA MET A 125 10.60 -1.55 3.75
C MET A 125 9.59 -2.18 4.72
N VAL A 126 9.38 -3.49 4.65
CA VAL A 126 8.52 -4.19 5.61
C VAL A 126 9.12 -4.12 7.02
N ALA A 127 10.43 -4.31 7.17
CA ALA A 127 11.10 -4.17 8.46
C ALA A 127 11.04 -2.74 9.02
N GLU A 128 11.12 -1.73 8.15
CA GLU A 128 10.95 -0.31 8.53
C GLU A 128 9.51 0.03 8.96
N THR A 129 8.52 -0.77 8.57
CA THR A 129 7.09 -0.55 8.93
C THR A 129 6.71 -1.20 10.28
N GLY A 130 7.67 -1.76 11.02
CA GLY A 130 7.43 -2.45 12.30
C GLY A 130 6.81 -3.84 12.15
N SER A 131 6.89 -4.63 13.20
CA SER A 131 6.18 -5.92 13.33
C SER A 131 4.67 -5.74 13.15
N LEU A 132 3.96 -6.81 12.75
CA LEU A 132 2.50 -6.74 12.60
C LEU A 132 1.82 -6.36 13.93
N GLU A 133 2.39 -6.78 15.06
CA GLU A 133 1.93 -6.39 16.39
C GLU A 133 2.08 -4.89 16.65
N GLU A 134 3.24 -4.28 16.32
CA GLU A 134 3.44 -2.83 16.43
C GLU A 134 2.47 -2.05 15.54
N ARG A 135 2.22 -2.53 14.31
CA ARG A 135 1.22 -1.92 13.41
C ARG A 135 -0.20 -2.02 13.97
N CYS A 136 -0.55 -3.14 14.60
CA CYS A 136 -1.83 -3.31 15.26
C CYS A 136 -2.00 -2.37 16.46
N TRP A 137 -0.95 -2.20 17.28
CA TRP A 137 -0.96 -1.23 18.39
C TRP A 137 -1.12 0.21 17.88
N ALA A 138 -0.40 0.58 16.82
CA ALA A 138 -0.56 1.89 16.19
C ALA A 138 -1.97 2.09 15.62
N ALA A 139 -2.53 1.09 14.94
CA ALA A 139 -3.89 1.11 14.42
C ALA A 139 -4.94 1.22 15.53
N LEU A 140 -4.77 0.54 16.66
CA LEU A 140 -5.66 0.65 17.82
C LEU A 140 -5.60 2.03 18.47
N ALA A 141 -4.45 2.70 18.44
CA ALA A 141 -4.29 4.06 18.96
C ALA A 141 -5.01 5.13 18.12
N GLU A 142 -5.35 4.82 16.86
CA GLU A 142 -6.16 5.69 16.00
C GLU A 142 -7.66 5.58 16.30
N VAL A 143 -8.10 4.51 16.97
CA VAL A 143 -9.50 4.34 17.37
C VAL A 143 -9.75 5.17 18.62
N GLN A 144 -10.73 6.07 18.53
CA GLN A 144 -11.07 7.02 19.59
C GLN A 144 -12.42 6.69 20.21
N ASP A 145 -12.58 7.00 21.48
CA ASP A 145 -13.90 6.96 22.12
C ASP A 145 -14.80 8.05 21.49
N PRO A 146 -16.06 7.73 21.14
CA PRO A 146 -16.94 8.64 20.43
C PRO A 146 -17.66 9.63 21.34
N GLU A 147 -17.70 9.38 22.64
CA GLU A 147 -18.22 10.34 23.63
C GLU A 147 -17.14 11.36 24.01
N MET A 148 -15.89 10.90 24.11
CA MET A 148 -14.70 11.73 24.32
C MET A 148 -13.60 11.27 23.35
N PRO A 149 -13.23 12.06 22.31
CA PRO A 149 -12.28 11.68 21.25
C PRO A 149 -10.84 11.54 21.75
N ILE A 150 -10.61 10.53 22.59
CA ILE A 150 -9.37 10.11 23.20
C ILE A 150 -9.15 8.67 22.75
N SER A 151 -7.90 8.33 22.42
CA SER A 151 -7.51 7.00 21.97
C SER A 151 -7.89 5.92 22.99
N LEU A 152 -8.40 4.79 22.51
CA LEU A 152 -8.69 3.64 23.38
C LEU A 152 -7.44 3.10 24.07
N VAL A 153 -6.28 3.21 23.41
CA VAL A 153 -4.98 2.82 23.98
C VAL A 153 -4.61 3.77 25.11
N ASP A 154 -4.77 5.08 24.91
CA ASP A 154 -4.46 6.09 25.92
C ASP A 154 -5.40 6.03 27.13
N LEU A 155 -6.67 5.68 26.88
CA LEU A 155 -7.64 5.38 27.92
C LEU A 155 -7.35 4.06 28.67
N GLY A 156 -6.36 3.27 28.24
CA GLY A 156 -5.99 2.01 28.86
C GLY A 156 -7.08 0.93 28.71
N LEU A 157 -7.90 1.02 27.67
CA LEU A 157 -9.03 0.10 27.42
C LEU A 157 -8.58 -1.20 26.75
N ILE A 158 -7.44 -1.19 26.05
CA ILE A 158 -6.87 -2.39 25.44
C ILE A 158 -6.03 -3.13 26.49
N TYR A 159 -6.42 -4.37 26.81
CA TYR A 159 -5.74 -5.18 27.82
C TYR A 159 -4.72 -6.13 27.23
N LYS A 160 -5.05 -6.70 26.08
CA LYS A 160 -4.21 -7.70 25.44
C LYS A 160 -4.39 -7.65 23.93
N LEU A 161 -3.27 -7.78 23.24
CA LEU A 161 -3.21 -7.96 21.80
C LEU A 161 -2.36 -9.20 21.53
N GLU A 162 -2.91 -10.15 20.79
CA GLU A 162 -2.16 -11.31 20.29
C GLU A 162 -2.29 -11.37 18.78
N VAL A 163 -1.16 -11.55 18.11
CA VAL A 163 -1.08 -11.60 16.65
C VAL A 163 -0.43 -12.91 16.24
N GLU A 164 -1.20 -13.76 15.56
CA GLU A 164 -0.79 -15.10 15.12
C GLU A 164 -1.19 -15.29 13.66
N GLU A 165 -0.22 -15.38 12.74
CA GLU A 165 -0.44 -15.80 11.34
C GLU A 165 -1.70 -15.20 10.66
N GLY A 166 -1.86 -13.87 10.75
CA GLY A 166 -2.99 -13.14 10.12
C GLY A 166 -4.30 -13.14 10.93
N LEU A 167 -4.34 -13.79 12.09
CA LEU A 167 -5.38 -13.67 13.09
C LEU A 167 -4.95 -12.70 14.19
N VAL A 168 -5.78 -11.70 14.46
CA VAL A 168 -5.58 -10.76 15.58
C VAL A 168 -6.66 -10.95 16.63
N LYS A 169 -6.23 -11.20 17.87
CA LYS A 169 -7.11 -11.30 19.03
C LYS A 169 -6.88 -10.08 19.91
N VAL A 170 -7.94 -9.32 20.16
CA VAL A 170 -7.91 -8.15 21.05
C VAL A 170 -8.81 -8.43 22.24
N GLU A 171 -8.25 -8.32 23.44
CA GLU A 171 -9.03 -8.23 24.67
C GLU A 171 -9.08 -6.77 25.11
N LEU A 172 -10.29 -6.24 25.26
CA LEU A 172 -10.52 -4.86 25.71
C LEU A 172 -11.59 -4.79 26.79
N THR A 173 -11.61 -3.69 27.53
CA THR A 173 -12.58 -3.41 28.57
C THR A 173 -13.24 -2.05 28.36
N PHE A 174 -14.22 -1.71 29.19
CA PHE A 174 -14.86 -0.41 29.21
C PHE A 174 -14.92 0.14 30.62
N THR A 175 -15.02 1.46 30.74
CA THR A 175 -15.11 2.19 32.02
C THR A 175 -16.45 1.97 32.73
N ALA A 176 -17.51 1.59 32.00
CA ALA A 176 -18.83 1.32 32.57
C ALA A 176 -19.62 0.25 31.78
N MET A 177 -20.41 -0.55 32.50
CA MET A 177 -21.36 -1.50 31.89
C MET A 177 -22.61 -0.73 31.42
N GLY A 178 -22.79 -0.60 30.10
CA GLY A 178 -24.00 -0.01 29.51
C GLY A 178 -23.80 1.24 28.64
N CYS A 179 -22.56 1.54 28.22
CA CYS A 179 -22.31 2.64 27.29
C CYS A 179 -22.97 2.33 25.91
N PRO A 180 -23.82 3.23 25.36
CA PRO A 180 -24.45 3.03 24.06
C PRO A 180 -23.43 2.97 22.91
N ALA A 181 -22.23 3.53 23.11
CA ALA A 181 -21.14 3.53 22.14
C ALA A 181 -20.38 2.20 22.04
N TYR A 182 -20.67 1.23 22.90
CA TYR A 182 -19.95 -0.05 22.99
C TYR A 182 -19.85 -0.78 21.65
N GLU A 183 -20.97 -0.97 20.95
CA GLU A 183 -20.98 -1.69 19.67
C GLU A 183 -20.20 -0.91 18.59
N MET A 184 -20.29 0.42 18.59
CA MET A 184 -19.59 1.26 17.61
C MET A 184 -18.07 1.18 17.80
N ILE A 185 -17.59 1.22 19.05
CA ILE A 185 -16.17 1.02 19.36
C ILE A 185 -15.68 -0.36 18.92
N LEU A 186 -16.48 -1.41 19.15
CA LEU A 186 -16.12 -2.77 18.72
C LEU A 186 -16.05 -2.90 17.20
N GLU A 187 -16.98 -2.28 16.48
CA GLU A 187 -16.97 -2.23 15.02
C GLU A 187 -15.77 -1.45 14.49
N ASP A 188 -15.45 -0.28 15.06
CA ASP A 188 -14.32 0.54 14.66
C ASP A 188 -12.99 -0.17 14.91
N VAL A 189 -12.81 -0.83 16.07
CA VAL A 189 -11.63 -1.66 16.34
C VAL A 189 -11.47 -2.77 15.30
N ARG A 190 -12.56 -3.49 14.99
CA ARG A 190 -12.53 -4.58 13.99
C ARG A 190 -12.20 -4.04 12.61
N ALA A 191 -12.92 -3.01 12.17
CA ALA A 191 -12.75 -2.42 10.84
C ALA A 191 -11.35 -1.84 10.67
N ARG A 192 -10.84 -1.15 11.69
CA ARG A 192 -9.52 -0.55 11.64
C ARG A 192 -8.42 -1.61 11.59
N LEU A 193 -8.50 -2.66 12.41
CA LEU A 193 -7.53 -3.76 12.34
C LEU A 193 -7.63 -4.53 11.02
N LEU A 194 -8.82 -4.83 10.52
CA LEU A 194 -8.98 -5.51 9.21
C LEU A 194 -8.43 -4.70 8.03
N ALA A 195 -8.26 -3.38 8.18
CA ALA A 195 -7.62 -2.55 7.16
C ALA A 195 -6.09 -2.72 7.11
N GLU A 196 -5.47 -3.30 8.15
CA GLU A 196 -4.02 -3.52 8.16
C GLU A 196 -3.61 -4.66 7.22
N PRO A 197 -2.63 -4.43 6.32
CA PRO A 197 -2.14 -5.48 5.44
C PRO A 197 -1.59 -6.68 6.20
N GLY A 198 -2.09 -7.87 5.85
CA GLY A 198 -1.68 -9.14 6.44
C GLY A 198 -2.59 -9.65 7.56
N ILE A 199 -3.71 -8.97 7.86
CA ILE A 199 -4.75 -9.44 8.77
C ILE A 199 -5.92 -10.00 7.95
N GLU A 200 -6.27 -11.26 8.21
CA GLU A 200 -7.40 -11.95 7.57
C GLU A 200 -8.62 -11.99 8.50
N HIS A 201 -8.38 -12.11 9.81
CA HIS A 201 -9.41 -12.28 10.82
C HIS A 201 -9.11 -11.47 12.08
N VAL A 202 -10.14 -10.85 12.64
CA VAL A 202 -10.05 -10.10 13.91
C VAL A 202 -11.10 -10.62 14.89
N LEU A 203 -10.65 -11.05 16.06
CA LEU A 203 -11.49 -11.48 17.18
C LEU A 203 -11.37 -10.45 18.30
N VAL A 204 -12.44 -9.70 18.53
CA VAL A 204 -12.52 -8.76 19.65
C VAL A 204 -13.34 -9.39 20.76
N LYS A 205 -12.74 -9.49 21.94
CA LYS A 205 -13.34 -10.05 23.15
C LYS A 205 -13.36 -8.98 24.22
N VAL A 206 -14.52 -8.79 24.82
CA VAL A 206 -14.68 -7.87 25.94
C VAL A 206 -14.49 -8.60 27.25
N VAL A 207 -13.62 -8.05 28.08
CA VAL A 207 -13.28 -8.56 29.40
C VAL A 207 -13.62 -7.51 30.47
N TRP A 208 -14.12 -7.98 31.61
CA TRP A 208 -14.47 -7.14 32.76
C TRP A 208 -13.60 -7.43 33.99
N ASP A 209 -12.76 -8.45 33.90
CA ASP A 209 -11.82 -8.86 34.94
C ASP A 209 -10.38 -8.81 34.37
N PRO A 210 -9.46 -8.02 34.97
CA PRO A 210 -9.71 -7.08 36.06
C PRO A 210 -10.57 -5.88 35.62
N PRO A 211 -11.35 -5.24 36.53
CA PRO A 211 -12.09 -4.04 36.18
C PRO A 211 -11.14 -2.90 35.79
N TRP A 212 -11.63 -2.00 34.93
CA TRP A 212 -10.85 -0.83 34.52
C TRP A 212 -10.53 0.08 35.72
N SER A 213 -9.32 0.65 35.74
CA SER A 213 -8.89 1.65 36.72
C SER A 213 -8.04 2.74 36.04
N SER A 214 -8.05 3.96 36.60
CA SER A 214 -7.28 5.10 36.07
C SER A 214 -5.75 4.92 36.16
N GLU A 215 -5.26 3.88 36.85
CA GLU A 215 -3.85 3.49 36.85
C GLU A 215 -3.38 3.00 35.49
N ARG A 216 -4.30 2.62 34.60
CA ARG A 216 -4.01 2.14 33.24
C ARG A 216 -3.88 3.26 32.20
N LEU A 217 -4.20 4.50 32.58
CA LEU A 217 -4.08 5.66 31.69
C LEU A 217 -2.62 5.90 31.31
N THR A 218 -2.38 6.18 30.03
CA THR A 218 -1.11 6.76 29.60
C THR A 218 -1.00 8.20 30.12
N PRO A 219 0.22 8.79 30.19
CA PRO A 219 0.38 10.20 30.49
C PRO A 219 -0.49 11.10 29.59
N GLU A 220 -0.54 10.78 28.30
CA GLU A 220 -1.33 11.48 27.28
C GLU A 220 -2.84 11.32 27.52
N GLY A 221 -3.30 10.11 27.87
CA GLY A 221 -4.69 9.85 28.21
C GLY A 221 -5.15 10.57 29.48
N ARG A 222 -4.27 10.66 30.49
CA ARG A 222 -4.54 11.43 31.71
C ARG A 222 -4.69 12.92 31.41
N GLU A 223 -3.75 13.51 30.67
CA GLU A 223 -3.82 14.91 30.25
C GLU A 223 -5.09 15.20 29.44
N ALA A 224 -5.45 14.30 28.50
CA ALA A 224 -6.65 14.44 27.70
C ALA A 224 -7.93 14.41 28.57
N LEU A 225 -8.02 13.52 29.56
CA LEU A 225 -9.17 13.46 30.47
C LEU A 225 -9.27 14.70 31.37
N GLU A 226 -8.13 15.22 31.84
CA GLU A 226 -8.08 16.49 32.59
C GLU A 226 -8.55 17.67 31.74
N MET A 227 -8.16 17.73 30.46
CA MET A 227 -8.64 18.73 29.51
C MET A 227 -10.16 18.64 29.27
N TRP A 228 -10.70 17.42 29.31
CA TRP A 228 -12.14 17.16 29.24
C TRP A 228 -12.88 17.43 30.56
N GLY A 229 -12.18 17.87 31.60
CA GLY A 229 -12.76 18.28 32.89
C GLY A 229 -13.15 17.11 33.78
N LEU A 230 -12.65 15.90 33.50
CA LEU A 230 -12.85 14.72 34.34
C LEU A 230 -11.71 14.62 35.37
N ALA A 231 -12.07 14.27 36.61
CA ALA A 231 -11.08 13.99 37.66
C ALA A 231 -10.56 12.56 37.50
N VAL A 232 -9.24 12.40 37.37
CA VAL A 232 -8.55 11.11 37.09
C VAL A 232 -7.39 10.82 38.03
#